data_AF-A0A7V2EL10-F1
#
_entry.id   AF-A0A7V2EL10-F1
#
_cell.length_a   1.000
_cell.length_b   1.000
_cell.length_c   1.000
_cell.angle_alpha   90.00
_cell.angle_beta   90.00
_cell.angle_gamma   90.00
#
_symmetry.space_group_name_H-M   'P 1'
#
loop_
_entity.id
_entity.type
_entity.pdbx_description
1 polymer ?
#
loop_
_entity_poly.entity_id
_entity_poly.type
_entity_poly.pdbx_seq_one_letter_code
_entity_poly.pdbx_strand_id
1 'polypeptide(L)' 'MRTFSYKGKTYKVDQSGFLENYDEWDDVFAEGIAQSLGIDGGLTGRHWEVIKFIRKNFEETGQCPLLYQTCRKK' A
#
# COMPACT_ATOMS: atom_id res chain seq x y z
N MET A 1 -14.34 12.61 -2.87
CA MET A 1 -12.94 12.98 -2.61
C MET A 1 -12.76 13.08 -1.11
N ARG A 2 -11.99 12.17 -0.53
CA ARG A 2 -11.61 12.20 0.89
C ARG A 2 -10.11 12.44 0.98
N THR A 3 -9.67 13.00 2.10
CA THR A 3 -8.25 13.15 2.40
C THR A 3 -7.88 12.27 3.58
N PHE A 4 -6.76 11.56 3.45
CA PHE A 4 -6.15 10.80 4.52
C PHE A 4 -4.88 11.53 4.96
N SER A 5 -4.72 11.78 6.26
CA SER A 5 -3.54 12.48 6.79
C SER A 5 -2.82 11.62 7.82
N TYR A 6 -1.50 11.49 7.66
CA TYR A 6 -0.66 10.70 8.56
C TYR A 6 0.77 11.25 8.58
N LYS A 7 1.37 11.32 9.79
CA LYS A 7 2.73 11.86 10.03
C LYS A 7 3.04 13.17 9.29
N GLY A 8 2.06 14.07 9.21
CA GLY A 8 2.21 15.39 8.55
C GLY A 8 2.10 15.38 7.02
N LYS A 9 1.82 14.23 6.41
CA LYS A 9 1.49 14.11 4.98
C LYS A 9 -0.01 13.96 4.78
N THR A 10 -0.50 14.41 3.64
CA THR A 10 -1.92 14.33 3.25
C THR A 10 -2.03 13.72 1.87
N TYR A 11 -2.91 12.75 1.74
CA TYR A 11 -3.13 11.93 0.56
C TYR A 11 -4.57 12.04 0.11
N LYS A 12 -4.80 11.99 -1.21
CA LYS A 12 -6.15 11.91 -1.77
C LYS A 12 -6.56 10.46 -1.88
N VAL A 13 -7.68 10.12 -1.25
CA VAL A 13 -8.20 8.75 -1.23
C VAL A 13 -9.67 8.69 -1.65
N ASP A 14 -10.03 7.55 -2.21
CA ASP A 14 -11.40 7.22 -2.57
C ASP A 14 -12.25 6.89 -1.32
N GLN A 15 -13.49 6.42 -1.53
CA GLN A 15 -14.38 6.08 -0.42
C GLN A 15 -13.94 4.85 0.38
N SER A 16 -13.13 3.99 -0.24
CA SER A 16 -12.61 2.74 0.31
C SER A 16 -11.22 2.91 0.94
N GLY A 17 -10.59 4.08 0.79
CA GLY A 17 -9.26 4.39 1.33
C GLY A 17 -8.10 4.08 0.38
N PHE A 18 -8.36 3.81 -0.90
CA PHE A 18 -7.30 3.67 -1.91
C PHE A 18 -6.84 5.04 -2.39
N LEU A 19 -5.55 5.17 -2.72
CA LEU A 19 -5.01 6.37 -3.33
C LEU A 19 -5.70 6.66 -4.67
N GLU A 20 -6.11 7.91 -4.88
CA GLU A 20 -6.59 8.37 -6.18
C GLU A 20 -5.45 8.37 -7.22
N ASN A 21 -4.22 8.68 -6.77
CA ASN A 21 -3.01 8.61 -7.57
C ASN A 21 -2.01 7.63 -6.96
N TYR A 22 -1.72 6.53 -7.66
CA TYR A 22 -0.81 5.50 -7.18
C TYR A 22 0.66 5.96 -7.08
N ASP A 23 1.04 7.02 -7.81
CA ASP A 23 2.36 7.66 -7.77
C ASP A 23 2.59 8.47 -6.48
N GLU A 24 1.52 8.84 -5.76
CA GLU A 24 1.61 9.53 -4.46
C GLU A 24 1.93 8.57 -3.31
N TRP A 25 2.02 7.28 -3.58
CA TRP A 25 2.31 6.28 -2.56
C TRP A 25 3.73 6.42 -2.02
N ASP A 26 3.86 6.28 -0.70
CA ASP A 26 5.13 6.11 -0.01
C ASP A 26 4.97 5.20 1.21
N ASP A 27 6.08 4.89 1.88
CA ASP A 27 6.09 4.05 3.07
C ASP A 27 5.25 4.65 4.21
N VAL A 28 5.14 5.98 4.29
CA VAL A 28 4.34 6.69 5.32
C VAL A 28 2.84 6.43 5.11
N PHE A 29 2.37 6.46 3.87
CA PHE A 29 0.99 6.12 3.55
C PHE A 29 0.66 4.69 3.97
N ALA A 30 1.53 3.74 3.63
CA ALA A 30 1.32 2.32 3.94
C ALA A 30 1.23 2.10 5.46
N GLU A 31 2.10 2.73 6.25
CA GLU A 31 2.01 2.68 7.71
C GLU A 31 0.71 3.26 8.26
N GLY A 32 0.30 4.43 7.75
CA GLY A 32 -0.91 5.10 8.20
C GLY A 32 -2.17 4.29 7.91
N ILE A 33 -2.27 3.73 6.69
CA ILE A 33 -3.38 2.86 6.31
C ILE A 33 -3.38 1.58 7.14
N ALA A 34 -2.22 0.97 7.38
CA ALA A 34 -2.12 -0.22 8.22
C ALA A 34 -2.72 0.03 9.61
N GLN A 35 -2.40 1.17 10.23
CA GLN A 35 -3.01 1.56 11.51
C GLN A 35 -4.53 1.74 11.40
N SER A 36 -5.02 2.39 10.34
CA SER A 36 -6.46 2.58 10.12
C SER A 36 -7.24 1.27 9.92
N LEU A 37 -6.55 0.22 9.47
CA LEU A 37 -7.10 -1.12 9.25
C LEU A 37 -6.96 -2.04 10.48
N GLY A 38 -6.50 -1.52 11.62
CA GLY A 38 -6.33 -2.30 12.86
C GLY A 38 -5.06 -3.15 12.90
N ILE A 39 -4.06 -2.85 12.07
CA ILE A 39 -2.73 -3.47 12.14
C ILE A 39 -1.89 -2.69 13.17
N ASP A 40 -2.25 -2.84 14.45
CA ASP A 40 -1.70 -2.04 15.56
C ASP A 40 -0.20 -2.29 15.81
N GLY A 41 0.30 -3.48 15.46
CA GLY A 41 1.73 -3.83 15.55
C GLY A 41 2.59 -3.24 14.43
N GLY A 42 1.99 -2.49 13.51
CA GLY A 42 2.65 -1.92 12.34
C GLY A 42 3.01 -2.96 11.27
N LEU A 43 3.63 -2.46 10.20
CA LEU A 43 4.06 -3.29 9.08
C LEU A 43 5.38 -3.99 9.39
N THR A 44 5.30 -5.30 9.66
CA THR A 44 6.47 -6.19 9.77
C THR A 44 7.24 -6.31 8.45
N GLY A 45 8.48 -6.83 8.50
CA GLY A 45 9.30 -7.07 7.30
C GLY A 45 8.59 -7.95 6.25
N ARG A 46 7.84 -8.97 6.68
CA ARG A 46 7.05 -9.82 5.76
C ARG A 46 5.93 -9.05 5.06
N HIS A 47 5.32 -8.08 5.73
CA HIS A 47 4.33 -7.22 5.07
C HIS A 47 4.99 -6.35 4.00
N TRP A 48 6.16 -5.79 4.29
CA TRP A 48 6.92 -4.98 3.34
C TRP A 48 7.38 -5.76 2.12
N GLU A 49 7.81 -7.01 2.28
CA GLU A 49 8.17 -7.90 1.16
C GLU A 49 7.00 -8.03 0.18
N VAL A 50 5.80 -8.32 0.69
CA VAL A 50 4.59 -8.45 -0.13
C VAL A 50 4.20 -7.13 -0.77
N ILE A 51 4.15 -6.03 0.00
CA ILE A 51 3.79 -4.70 -0.51
C ILE A 51 4.73 -4.28 -1.64
N LYS A 52 6.04 -4.38 -1.42
CA LYS A 52 7.06 -3.99 -2.40
C LYS A 52 7.05 -4.90 -3.63
N PHE A 53 6.76 -6.19 -3.45
CA PHE A 53 6.58 -7.10 -4.58
C PHE A 53 5.40 -6.68 -5.47
N ILE A 54 4.24 -6.40 -4.88
CA ILE A 54 3.04 -5.97 -5.62
C ILE A 54 3.34 -4.69 -6.38
N ARG A 55 3.93 -3.69 -5.72
CA ARG A 55 4.28 -2.41 -6.33
C ARG A 55 5.26 -2.56 -7.49
N LYS A 56 6.36 -3.28 -7.26
CA LYS A 56 7.36 -3.55 -8.31
C LYS A 56 6.73 -4.26 -9.52
N ASN A 57 5.86 -5.24 -9.28
CA ASN A 57 5.21 -5.95 -10.38
C ASN A 57 4.24 -5.04 -11.16
N PHE A 58 3.53 -4.15 -10.47
CA PHE A 58 2.69 -3.15 -11.11
C PHE A 58 3.50 -2.15 -11.94
N GLU A 59 4.63 -1.67 -11.43
CA GLU A 59 5.54 -0.78 -12.17
C GLU A 59 6.11 -1.44 -13.44
N GLU A 60 6.43 -2.74 -13.37
CA GLU A 60 7.01 -3.48 -14.50
C GLU A 60 5.98 -3.89 -15.57
N THR A 61 4.74 -4.20 -15.16
CA THR A 61 3.75 -4.84 -16.04
C THR A 61 2.49 -4.01 -16.28
N GLY A 62 2.28 -2.95 -15.50
CA GLY A 62 1.03 -2.19 -15.46
C GLY A 62 -0.15 -2.96 -14.86
N GLN A 63 0.09 -4.13 -14.26
CA GLN A 63 -0.95 -5.01 -13.72
C GLN A 63 -0.61 -5.46 -12.30
N CYS A 64 -1.62 -5.55 -11.45
CA CYS A 64 -1.45 -6.14 -10.12
C CYS A 64 -1.20 -7.65 -10.26
N PRO A 65 -0.22 -8.22 -9.52
CA PRO A 65 0.04 -9.64 -9.56
C PRO A 65 -1.16 -10.43 -9.02
N LEU A 66 -1.31 -11.64 -9.53
CA LEU A 66 -2.26 -12.61 -9.00
C LEU A 66 -1.84 -13.05 -7.60
N LEU A 67 -2.81 -13.48 -6.79
CA LEU A 67 -2.55 -14.07 -5.48
C LEU A 67 -1.53 -15.22 -5.58
N TYR A 68 -1.69 -16.09 -6.59
CA TYR A 68 -0.77 -17.17 -6.86
C TYR A 68 0.68 -16.71 -7.10
N GLN A 69 0.88 -15.63 -7.85
CA GLN A 69 2.21 -15.08 -8.11
C GLN A 69 2.81 -14.48 -6.84
N THR A 70 1.99 -13.77 -6.06
CA THR A 70 2.35 -13.17 -4.78
C THR A 70 2.79 -14.20 -3.74
N CYS A 71 2.09 -15.33 -3.63
CA CYS A 71 2.43 -16.38 -2.67
C CYS A 71 3.62 -17.27 -3.10
N ARG A 72 3.94 -17.33 -4.40
CA ARG A 72 4.99 -18.21 -4.94
C ARG A 72 6.36 -17.53 -5.05
N LYS A 73 6.42 -16.20 -5.21
CA LYS A 73 7.67 -15.45 -5.03
C LYS A 73 8.03 -15.48 -3.54
N LYS A 74 8.99 -16.33 -3.19
CA LYS A 74 9.74 -16.22 -1.94
C LYS A 74 10.99 -15.42 -2.20
#